data_AF-A0A7D3WT21-F1
#
_entry.id   AF-A0A7D3WT21-F1
#
_cell.length_a   1.000
_cell.length_b   1.000
_cell.length_c   1.000
_cell.angle_alpha   90.00
_cell.angle_beta   90.00
_cell.angle_gamma   90.00
#
_symmetry.space_group_name_H-M   'P 1'
#
loop_
_entity.id
_entity.type
_entity.pdbx_description
1 polymer ?
#
loop_
_entity_poly.entity_id
_entity_poly.type
_entity_poly.pdbx_seq_one_letter_code
_entity_poly.pdbx_strand_id
1 'polypeptide(L)'
;MPSAATMFNPATDCEIFDLHYDSQQPACVAATQPGFRGRAAAQVGYKIYVLVNAAGVQYVGCTRTSMGARLRLGHQRFRTPRGGYHGYQWLKLPALRLFVFPLPPALLALDAAHQTKPSQLAERIEAELVYAVRAHTGQWPLHQTEIHFHTLPDQPELATLTTSLAQQLYEHVTQPLPVAIP
;
A
#
# COMPACT_ATOMS: atom_id res chain seq x y z
N MET A 1 -2.97 16.83 23.03
CA MET A 1 -3.01 15.62 22.20
C MET A 1 -1.74 14.85 22.48
N PRO A 2 -1.77 13.62 23.02
CA PRO A 2 -0.55 12.83 23.11
C PRO A 2 0.00 12.67 21.70
N SER A 3 1.26 13.03 21.50
CA SER A 3 2.00 12.74 20.26
C SER A 3 1.83 11.25 20.00
N ALA A 4 1.10 10.88 18.96
CA ALA A 4 1.02 9.48 18.56
C ALA A 4 2.46 9.00 18.36
N ALA A 5 2.91 8.04 19.17
CA ALA A 5 4.24 7.48 19.03
C ALA A 5 4.43 7.09 17.55
N THR A 6 5.52 7.52 16.95
CA THR A 6 5.82 7.23 15.54
C THR A 6 5.90 5.71 15.38
N MET A 7 4.87 5.11 14.78
CA MET A 7 4.77 3.66 14.57
C MET A 7 5.50 3.20 13.30
N PHE A 8 5.90 4.17 12.48
CA PHE A 8 6.47 3.99 11.17
C PHE A 8 7.72 4.85 11.05
N ASN A 9 8.88 4.20 10.92
CA ASN A 9 10.10 4.90 10.57
C ASN A 9 10.25 4.92 9.04
N PRO A 10 10.02 6.07 8.36
CA PRO A 10 10.09 6.16 6.91
C PRO A 10 11.44 5.76 6.32
N ALA A 11 12.53 5.88 7.09
CA ALA A 11 13.86 5.54 6.62
C ALA A 11 14.13 4.03 6.59
N THR A 12 13.41 3.22 7.37
CA THR A 12 13.72 1.79 7.55
C THR A 12 12.54 0.87 7.26
N ASP A 13 11.32 1.38 7.30
CA ASP A 13 10.11 0.57 7.25
C ASP A 13 9.35 0.71 5.92
N CYS A 14 9.95 1.39 4.93
CA CYS A 14 9.42 1.52 3.58
C CYS A 14 10.43 1.03 2.54
N GLU A 15 9.94 0.24 1.59
CA GLU A 15 10.67 -0.05 0.36
C GLU A 15 10.00 0.65 -0.81
N ILE A 16 10.81 1.32 -1.63
CA ILE A 16 10.38 2.11 -2.76
C ILE A 16 10.93 1.50 -4.04
N PHE A 17 10.05 1.24 -5.01
CA PHE A 17 10.41 0.69 -6.31
C PHE A 17 9.86 1.59 -7.41
N ASP A 18 10.71 1.99 -8.36
CA ASP A 18 10.23 2.56 -9.60
C ASP A 18 9.72 1.42 -10.48
N LEU A 19 8.49 1.53 -10.95
CA LEU A 19 7.82 0.51 -11.74
C LEU A 19 7.81 0.91 -13.21
N HIS A 20 8.18 -0.05 -14.04
CA HIS A 20 7.93 0.00 -15.46
C HIS A 20 7.05 -1.18 -15.86
N TYR A 21 6.13 -0.91 -16.78
CA TYR A 21 5.38 -1.94 -17.47
C TYR A 21 6.09 -2.25 -18.79
N ASP A 22 6.64 -3.45 -18.89
CA ASP A 22 7.20 -3.94 -20.14
C ASP A 22 6.10 -4.63 -20.94
N SER A 23 5.73 -4.08 -22.10
CA SER A 23 4.71 -4.68 -22.96
C SER A 23 5.21 -5.91 -23.74
N GLN A 24 6.52 -6.07 -23.90
CA GLN A 24 7.18 -7.17 -24.59
C GLN A 24 7.42 -8.36 -23.66
N GLN A 25 7.81 -8.09 -22.40
CA GLN A 25 7.81 -9.06 -21.32
C GLN A 25 6.78 -8.64 -20.26
N PRO A 26 5.50 -9.00 -20.43
CA PRO A 26 4.37 -8.44 -19.70
C PRO A 26 4.42 -8.79 -18.21
N ALA A 27 5.19 -7.98 -17.50
CA ALA A 27 5.49 -8.04 -16.08
C ALA A 27 5.69 -6.60 -15.59
N CYS A 28 5.20 -6.33 -14.40
CA CYS A 28 5.61 -5.14 -13.69
C CYS A 28 6.98 -5.42 -13.08
N VAL A 29 7.97 -4.62 -13.44
CA VAL A 29 9.37 -4.81 -13.08
C VAL A 29 9.85 -3.59 -12.31
N ALA A 30 10.59 -3.85 -11.23
CA ALA A 30 11.27 -2.79 -10.49
C ALA A 30 12.49 -2.34 -11.32
N ALA A 31 12.55 -1.06 -11.68
CA ALA A 31 13.59 -0.51 -12.55
C ALA A 31 14.94 -0.37 -11.81
N THR A 32 14.90 -0.04 -10.51
CA THR A 32 16.10 0.27 -9.72
C THR A 32 16.76 -0.95 -9.08
N GLN A 33 16.06 -2.09 -8.98
CA GLN A 33 16.60 -3.36 -8.50
C GLN A 33 16.06 -4.54 -9.32
N PRO A 34 16.85 -5.61 -9.57
CA PRO A 34 16.33 -6.83 -10.22
C PRO A 34 15.23 -7.50 -9.38
N GLY A 35 13.97 -7.09 -9.62
CA GLY A 35 12.78 -7.59 -8.94
C GLY A 35 12.46 -6.92 -7.60
N PHE A 36 11.42 -7.42 -6.94
CA PHE A 36 10.91 -6.94 -5.66
C PHE A 36 11.70 -7.56 -4.50
N ARG A 37 12.95 -7.14 -4.34
CA ARG A 37 13.84 -7.62 -3.27
C ARG A 37 13.75 -6.67 -2.08
N GLY A 38 13.75 -7.25 -0.89
CA GLY A 38 13.61 -6.51 0.37
C GLY A 38 12.64 -7.21 1.33
N ARG A 39 12.75 -6.86 2.61
CA ARG A 39 11.94 -7.44 3.68
C ARG A 39 10.47 -7.01 3.57
N ALA A 40 10.19 -5.77 3.21
CA ALA A 40 8.82 -5.27 3.06
C ALA A 40 8.14 -5.92 1.86
N ALA A 41 8.85 -6.09 0.75
CA ALA A 41 8.32 -6.69 -0.47
C ALA A 41 8.24 -8.24 -0.45
N ALA A 42 8.95 -8.89 0.48
CA ALA A 42 8.96 -10.34 0.65
C ALA A 42 7.61 -10.92 1.14
N GLN A 43 7.49 -12.24 1.18
CA GLN A 43 6.29 -12.94 1.69
C GLN A 43 6.29 -13.02 3.22
N VAL A 44 6.37 -11.87 3.91
CA VAL A 44 6.32 -11.79 5.37
C VAL A 44 5.20 -10.85 5.77
N GLY A 45 4.20 -11.37 6.49
CA GLY A 45 3.08 -10.59 7.03
C GLY A 45 2.21 -9.89 5.98
N TYR A 46 1.24 -9.12 6.47
CA TYR A 46 0.49 -8.17 5.65
C TYR A 46 1.33 -6.92 5.41
N LYS A 47 1.13 -6.30 4.24
CA LYS A 47 1.68 -5.01 3.87
C LYS A 47 0.64 -4.15 3.18
N ILE A 48 0.79 -2.83 3.33
CA ILE A 48 0.13 -1.82 2.53
C ILE A 48 1.08 -1.43 1.40
N TYR A 49 0.55 -1.26 0.20
CA TYR A 49 1.32 -0.74 -0.92
C TYR A 49 0.56 0.37 -1.61
N VAL A 50 1.30 1.39 -2.04
CA VAL A 50 0.76 2.62 -2.63
C VAL A 50 1.47 2.90 -3.94
N LEU A 51 0.68 3.15 -4.98
CA LEU A 51 1.15 3.56 -6.30
C LEU A 51 1.01 5.06 -6.42
N VAL A 52 2.11 5.74 -6.76
CA VAL A 52 2.15 7.19 -6.92
C VAL A 52 2.82 7.54 -8.25
N ASN A 53 2.37 8.61 -8.89
CA ASN A 53 3.08 9.28 -9.97
C ASN A 53 2.90 10.81 -9.85
N ALA A 54 3.28 11.57 -10.88
CA ALA A 54 3.15 13.02 -10.89
C ALA A 54 1.69 13.52 -10.73
N ALA A 55 0.69 12.71 -11.04
CA ALA A 55 -0.72 13.04 -10.83
C ALA A 55 -1.22 12.69 -9.42
N GLY A 56 -0.33 12.21 -8.53
CA GLY A 56 -0.66 11.85 -7.16
C GLY A 56 -0.86 10.34 -6.96
N VAL A 57 -1.62 9.99 -5.93
CA VAL A 57 -1.88 8.59 -5.54
C VAL A 57 -2.83 7.93 -6.54
N GLN A 58 -2.35 6.88 -7.21
CA GLN A 58 -3.07 6.16 -8.25
C GLN A 58 -3.86 4.97 -7.71
N TYR A 59 -3.31 4.29 -6.70
CA TYR A 59 -3.88 3.06 -6.14
C TYR A 59 -3.32 2.80 -4.74
N VAL A 60 -4.17 2.31 -3.85
CA VAL A 60 -3.78 1.77 -2.54
C VAL A 60 -4.26 0.34 -2.48
N GLY A 61 -3.44 -0.56 -1.95
CA GLY A 61 -3.87 -1.92 -1.70
C GLY A 61 -3.19 -2.55 -0.51
N CYS A 62 -3.75 -3.65 -0.03
CA CYS A 62 -3.10 -4.53 0.92
C CYS A 62 -2.83 -5.93 0.33
N THR A 63 -1.82 -6.63 0.86
CA THR A 63 -1.58 -8.03 0.53
C THR A 63 -0.76 -8.74 1.60
N ARG A 64 -0.90 -10.07 1.68
CA ARG A 64 0.01 -10.95 2.44
C ARG A 64 1.06 -11.64 1.56
N THR A 65 0.84 -11.64 0.24
CA THR A 65 1.78 -12.26 -0.71
C THR A 65 3.00 -11.36 -0.96
N SER A 66 4.07 -11.90 -1.57
CA SER A 66 5.17 -11.04 -2.04
C SER A 66 4.68 -10.06 -3.11
N MET A 67 5.31 -8.90 -3.21
CA MET A 67 4.90 -7.89 -4.21
C MET A 67 5.03 -8.41 -5.64
N GLY A 68 6.08 -9.19 -5.94
CA GLY A 68 6.20 -9.85 -7.24
C GLY A 68 5.03 -10.80 -7.54
N ALA A 69 4.58 -11.59 -6.57
CA ALA A 69 3.42 -12.46 -6.76
C ALA A 69 2.11 -11.67 -6.91
N ARG A 70 1.91 -10.65 -6.08
CA ARG A 70 0.71 -9.79 -6.11
C ARG A 70 0.56 -9.06 -7.44
N LEU A 71 1.63 -8.42 -7.91
CA LEU A 71 1.60 -7.68 -9.17
C LEU A 71 1.49 -8.60 -10.38
N ARG A 72 2.14 -9.76 -10.36
CA ARG A 72 1.95 -10.79 -11.39
C ARG A 72 0.50 -11.25 -11.47
N LEU A 73 -0.17 -11.47 -10.34
CA LEU A 73 -1.59 -11.85 -10.32
C LEU A 73 -2.48 -10.77 -10.93
N GLY A 74 -2.30 -9.51 -10.49
CA GLY A 74 -3.09 -8.40 -11.03
C GLY A 74 -2.85 -8.17 -12.52
N HIS A 75 -1.62 -8.38 -12.99
CA HIS A 75 -1.30 -8.36 -14.40
C HIS A 75 -1.94 -9.52 -15.20
N GLN A 76 -1.86 -10.76 -14.71
CA GLN A 76 -2.53 -11.89 -15.35
C GLN A 76 -4.04 -11.64 -15.52
N ARG A 77 -4.67 -11.03 -14.51
CA ARG A 77 -6.09 -10.69 -14.51
C ARG A 77 -6.42 -9.51 -15.42
N PHE A 78 -5.48 -8.59 -15.60
CA PHE A 78 -5.60 -7.52 -16.59
C PHE A 78 -5.65 -8.07 -18.02
N ARG A 79 -4.84 -9.09 -18.34
CA ARG A 79 -4.84 -9.75 -19.65
C ARG A 79 -6.02 -10.71 -19.87
N THR A 80 -6.40 -11.42 -18.81
CA THR A 80 -7.45 -12.43 -18.86
C THR A 80 -8.38 -12.23 -17.67
N PRO A 81 -9.35 -11.31 -17.78
CA PRO A 81 -10.33 -11.07 -16.74
C PRO A 81 -11.05 -12.35 -16.35
N ARG A 82 -11.26 -12.57 -15.05
CA ARG A 82 -11.96 -13.74 -14.55
C ARG A 82 -12.66 -13.44 -13.24
N GLY A 83 -13.93 -13.86 -13.13
CA GLY A 83 -14.70 -13.77 -11.89
C GLY A 83 -14.89 -12.33 -11.40
N GLY A 84 -15.10 -11.36 -12.30
CA GLY A 84 -15.31 -9.95 -11.96
C GLY A 84 -14.05 -9.16 -11.61
N TYR A 85 -12.90 -9.81 -11.40
CA TYR A 85 -11.63 -9.13 -11.21
C TYR A 85 -10.90 -8.92 -12.55
N HIS A 86 -10.85 -7.66 -12.99
CA HIS A 86 -10.26 -7.22 -14.26
C HIS A 86 -8.79 -6.79 -14.14
N GLY A 87 -8.15 -7.08 -13.01
CA GLY A 87 -6.75 -6.72 -12.77
C GLY A 87 -6.49 -5.23 -12.62
N TYR A 88 -5.21 -4.86 -12.66
CA TYR A 88 -4.76 -3.50 -12.37
C TYR A 88 -4.80 -2.61 -13.62
N GLN A 89 -5.77 -1.69 -13.67
CA GLN A 89 -5.91 -0.72 -14.77
C GLN A 89 -4.75 0.28 -14.82
N TRP A 90 -4.13 0.57 -13.67
CA TRP A 90 -3.00 1.48 -13.56
C TRP A 90 -1.70 0.95 -14.20
N LEU A 91 -1.63 -0.31 -14.65
CA LEU A 91 -0.41 -0.87 -15.28
C LEU A 91 0.05 -0.12 -16.53
N LYS A 92 -0.84 0.64 -17.18
CA LYS A 92 -0.51 1.43 -18.37
C LYS A 92 0.06 2.81 -18.05
N LEU A 93 0.09 3.20 -16.78
CA LEU A 93 0.54 4.54 -16.41
C LEU A 93 2.07 4.62 -16.45
N PRO A 94 2.63 5.72 -16.96
CA PRO A 94 4.07 5.95 -16.94
C PRO A 94 4.54 6.37 -15.55
N ALA A 95 5.85 6.18 -15.31
CA ALA A 95 6.58 6.73 -14.16
C ALA A 95 5.90 6.43 -12.81
N LEU A 96 5.45 5.19 -12.62
CA LEU A 96 4.85 4.75 -11.38
C LEU A 96 5.92 4.45 -10.35
N ARG A 97 5.68 4.86 -9.12
CA ARG A 97 6.46 4.47 -7.95
C ARG A 97 5.59 3.67 -7.00
N LEU A 98 6.13 2.55 -6.53
CA LEU A 98 5.51 1.67 -5.57
C LEU A 98 6.18 1.87 -4.21
N PHE A 99 5.40 2.32 -3.24
CA PHE A 99 5.78 2.30 -1.84
C PHE A 99 5.22 1.04 -1.20
N VAL A 100 6.02 0.33 -0.40
CA VAL A 100 5.63 -0.91 0.28
C VAL A 100 5.92 -0.80 1.76
N PHE A 101 4.88 -0.95 2.58
CA PHE A 101 4.91 -0.80 4.03
C PHE A 101 4.48 -2.11 4.69
N PRO A 102 5.39 -2.84 5.36
CA PRO A 102 4.99 -3.99 6.17
C PRO A 102 4.20 -3.49 7.38
N LEU A 103 3.17 -4.24 7.80
CA LEU A 103 2.45 -3.89 9.02
C LEU A 103 3.38 -3.98 10.24
N PRO A 104 3.40 -2.98 11.15
CA PRO A 104 4.27 -3.00 12.32
C PRO A 104 3.99 -4.22 13.21
N PRO A 105 5.02 -4.92 13.72
CA PRO A 105 4.83 -6.06 14.64
C PRO A 105 4.02 -5.69 15.89
N ALA A 106 4.17 -4.47 16.41
CA ALA A 106 3.39 -3.99 17.56
C ALA A 106 1.88 -3.96 17.27
N LEU A 107 1.48 -3.58 16.04
CA LEU A 107 0.09 -3.60 15.62
C LEU A 107 -0.45 -5.04 15.53
N LEU A 108 0.36 -5.96 15.04
CA LEU A 108 0.03 -7.39 14.96
C LEU A 108 0.01 -8.08 16.34
N ALA A 109 0.72 -7.54 17.33
CA ALA A 109 0.71 -8.05 18.70
C ALA A 109 -0.58 -7.66 19.45
N LEU A 110 -1.13 -6.47 19.16
CA LEU A 110 -2.43 -6.03 19.70
C LEU A 110 -3.60 -6.89 19.17
N ASP A 111 -3.46 -7.42 17.95
CA ASP A 111 -4.41 -8.34 17.34
C ASP A 111 -4.64 -9.61 18.17
N ALA A 112 -3.57 -10.16 18.75
CA ALA A 112 -3.62 -11.38 19.55
C ALA A 112 -4.44 -11.23 20.85
N ALA A 113 -4.57 -10.00 21.37
CA ALA A 113 -5.37 -9.71 22.55
C ALA A 113 -6.87 -9.53 22.25
N HIS A 114 -7.22 -9.16 21.01
CA HIS A 114 -8.56 -8.68 20.67
C HIS A 114 -9.30 -9.50 19.60
N GLN A 115 -8.72 -10.61 19.13
CA GLN A 115 -9.32 -11.53 18.14
C GLN A 115 -9.69 -10.88 16.79
N THR A 116 -9.16 -9.69 16.51
CA THR A 116 -9.23 -9.11 15.17
C THR A 116 -8.40 -9.99 14.22
N LYS A 117 -8.70 -9.98 12.92
CA LYS A 117 -7.86 -10.69 11.94
C LYS A 117 -6.84 -9.70 11.36
N PRO A 118 -5.58 -10.12 11.10
CA PRO A 118 -4.59 -9.23 10.48
C PRO A 118 -5.03 -8.71 9.10
N SER A 119 -5.87 -9.46 8.39
CA SER A 119 -6.48 -9.02 7.12
C SER A 119 -7.40 -7.82 7.31
N GLN A 120 -8.23 -7.82 8.35
CA GLN A 120 -9.16 -6.74 8.64
C GLN A 120 -8.42 -5.47 9.06
N LEU A 121 -7.31 -5.62 9.80
CA LEU A 121 -6.44 -4.48 10.11
C LEU A 121 -5.80 -3.89 8.86
N ALA A 122 -5.28 -4.74 7.97
CA ALA A 122 -4.68 -4.28 6.72
C ALA A 122 -5.72 -3.59 5.81
N GLU A 123 -6.91 -4.18 5.66
CA GLU A 123 -8.03 -3.61 4.91
C GLU A 123 -8.53 -2.29 5.52
N ARG A 124 -8.60 -2.20 6.86
CA ARG A 124 -8.91 -0.95 7.55
C ARG A 124 -7.87 0.14 7.27
N ILE A 125 -6.58 -0.17 7.36
CA ILE A 125 -5.51 0.80 7.07
C ILE A 125 -5.57 1.24 5.61
N GLU A 126 -5.81 0.32 4.67
CA GLU A 126 -6.05 0.65 3.26
C GLU A 126 -7.21 1.64 3.12
N ALA A 127 -8.35 1.36 3.75
CA ALA A 127 -9.54 2.21 3.67
C ALA A 127 -9.32 3.60 4.28
N GLU A 128 -8.68 3.68 5.45
CA GLU A 128 -8.35 4.95 6.11
C GLU A 128 -7.33 5.76 5.30
N LEU A 129 -6.35 5.11 4.66
CA LEU A 129 -5.39 5.79 3.78
C LEU A 129 -6.08 6.33 2.51
N VAL A 130 -6.96 5.55 1.90
CA VAL A 130 -7.76 6.01 0.76
C VAL A 130 -8.69 7.16 1.16
N TYR A 131 -9.26 7.12 2.36
CA TYR A 131 -10.03 8.23 2.92
C TYR A 131 -9.16 9.48 3.13
N ALA A 132 -7.93 9.33 3.64
CA ALA A 132 -6.98 10.45 3.79
C ALA A 132 -6.66 11.08 2.43
N VAL A 133 -6.42 10.29 1.38
CA VAL A 133 -6.24 10.80 0.00
C VAL A 133 -7.44 11.65 -0.41
N ARG A 134 -8.67 11.15 -0.20
CA ARG A 134 -9.89 11.91 -0.54
C ARG A 134 -10.05 13.18 0.29
N ALA A 135 -9.77 13.13 1.58
CA ALA A 135 -9.91 14.27 2.47
C ALA A 135 -8.99 15.43 2.05
N HIS A 136 -7.77 15.12 1.59
CA HIS A 136 -6.78 16.13 1.21
C HIS A 136 -6.88 16.58 -0.25
N THR A 137 -7.29 15.70 -1.17
CA THR A 137 -7.31 16.00 -2.62
C THR A 137 -8.71 16.28 -3.16
N GLY A 138 -9.76 15.95 -2.41
CA GLY A 138 -11.15 15.93 -2.88
C GLY A 138 -11.47 14.76 -3.81
N GLN A 139 -10.49 13.91 -4.16
CA GLN A 139 -10.63 12.84 -5.13
C GLN A 139 -10.26 11.48 -4.53
N TRP A 140 -10.92 10.42 -4.98
CA TRP A 140 -10.45 9.05 -4.71
C TRP A 140 -9.21 8.74 -5.56
N PRO A 141 -8.35 7.79 -5.16
CA PRO A 141 -7.31 7.28 -6.04
C PRO A 141 -7.90 6.81 -7.36
N LEU A 142 -7.38 7.31 -8.47
CA LEU A 142 -8.01 7.26 -9.80
C LEU A 142 -8.32 5.84 -10.29
N HIS A 143 -7.53 4.85 -9.86
CA HIS A 143 -7.63 3.47 -10.32
C HIS A 143 -8.03 2.52 -9.18
N GLN A 144 -8.58 3.03 -8.07
CA GLN A 144 -9.08 2.20 -6.98
C GLN A 144 -10.30 1.40 -7.43
N THR A 145 -10.25 0.08 -7.28
CA THR A 145 -11.34 -0.81 -7.74
C THR A 145 -12.20 -1.34 -6.61
N GLU A 146 -11.61 -1.55 -5.43
CA GLU A 146 -12.25 -2.19 -4.29
C GLU A 146 -11.63 -1.65 -3.00
N ILE A 147 -12.45 -1.40 -1.99
CA ILE A 147 -12.03 -0.96 -0.65
C ILE A 147 -12.94 -1.66 0.35
N HIS A 148 -12.36 -2.30 1.37
CA HIS A 148 -13.10 -2.93 2.45
C HIS A 148 -13.02 -2.08 3.71
N PHE A 149 -14.17 -1.55 4.15
CA PHE A 149 -14.24 -0.78 5.39
C PHE A 149 -14.53 -1.70 6.58
N HIS A 150 -13.64 -1.69 7.58
CA HIS A 150 -13.86 -2.37 8.86
C HIS A 150 -13.92 -1.35 9.98
N THR A 151 -14.99 -1.40 10.77
CA THR A 151 -15.12 -0.63 12.01
C THR A 151 -14.57 -1.43 13.19
N LEU A 152 -14.09 -0.72 14.21
CA LEU A 152 -13.53 -1.30 15.44
C LEU A 152 -14.21 -0.67 16.67
N PRO A 153 -15.55 -0.83 16.83
CA PRO A 153 -16.32 -0.11 17.86
C PRO A 153 -15.86 -0.43 19.28
N ASP A 154 -15.45 -1.68 19.53
CA ASP A 154 -15.02 -2.14 20.85
C ASP A 154 -13.49 -2.03 21.07
N GLN A 155 -12.77 -1.44 20.11
CA GLN A 155 -11.31 -1.33 20.13
C GLN A 155 -10.85 0.09 19.73
N PRO A 156 -11.22 1.13 20.51
CA PRO A 156 -10.97 2.53 20.16
C PRO A 156 -9.48 2.87 20.04
N GLU A 157 -8.63 2.23 20.83
CA GLU A 157 -7.17 2.40 20.73
C GLU A 157 -6.65 1.87 19.39
N LEU A 158 -7.06 0.66 19.00
CA LEU A 158 -6.67 0.07 17.72
C LEU A 158 -7.24 0.85 16.53
N ALA A 159 -8.47 1.37 16.66
CA ALA A 159 -9.05 2.28 15.68
C ALA A 159 -8.19 3.55 15.51
N THR A 160 -7.78 4.16 16.62
CA THR A 160 -6.93 5.36 16.62
C THR A 160 -5.55 5.07 16.03
N LEU A 161 -4.96 3.92 16.35
CA LEU A 161 -3.65 3.50 15.82
C LEU A 161 -3.71 3.26 14.31
N THR A 162 -4.71 2.52 13.82
CA THR A 162 -4.87 2.26 12.38
C THR A 162 -5.10 3.53 11.57
N THR A 163 -5.92 4.46 12.08
CA THR A 163 -6.12 5.78 11.46
C THR A 163 -4.84 6.64 11.50
N SER A 164 -4.13 6.65 12.63
CA SER A 164 -2.87 7.41 12.75
C SER A 164 -1.78 6.86 11.84
N LEU A 165 -1.68 5.54 11.70
CA LEU A 165 -0.75 4.89 10.77
C LEU A 165 -1.09 5.26 9.33
N ALA A 166 -2.37 5.18 8.94
CA ALA A 166 -2.81 5.56 7.60
C ALA A 166 -2.44 7.01 7.27
N GLN A 167 -2.61 7.94 8.20
CA GLN A 167 -2.20 9.34 8.04
C GLN A 167 -0.67 9.48 7.88
N GLN A 168 0.13 8.78 8.68
CA GLN A 168 1.60 8.77 8.55
C GLN A 168 2.04 8.23 7.17
N LEU A 169 1.39 7.17 6.69
CA LEU A 169 1.66 6.63 5.35
C LEU A 169 1.30 7.65 4.26
N TYR A 170 0.16 8.33 4.37
CA TYR A 170 -0.26 9.38 3.45
C TYR A 170 0.76 10.52 3.38
N GLU A 171 1.17 11.05 4.54
CA GLU A 171 2.17 12.11 4.64
C GLU A 171 3.49 11.67 4.00
N HIS A 172 3.93 10.45 4.25
CA HIS A 172 5.16 9.93 3.67
C HIS A 172 5.12 9.80 2.15
N VAL A 173 4.04 9.25 1.58
CA VAL A 173 3.94 9.06 0.11
C VAL A 173 3.71 10.36 -0.65
N THR A 174 3.33 11.44 0.03
CA THR A 174 3.09 12.76 -0.56
C THR A 174 4.23 13.74 -0.36
N GLN A 175 5.23 13.40 0.46
CA GLN A 175 6.45 14.20 0.57
C GLN A 175 7.20 14.21 -0.78
N PRO A 176 7.72 15.38 -1.21
CA PRO A 176 8.62 15.44 -2.35
C PRO A 176 9.81 14.54 -2.07
N LEU A 177 10.12 13.63 -2.99
CA LEU A 177 11.32 12.82 -2.85
C LEU A 177 12.56 13.73 -2.92
N PRO A 178 13.63 13.41 -2.17
CA PRO A 178 14.91 14.07 -2.36
C PRO A 178 15.30 13.95 -3.83
N VAL A 179 15.60 15.08 -4.47
CA VAL A 179 16.19 15.08 -5.81
C VAL A 179 17.50 14.30 -5.69
N ALA A 180 17.65 13.24 -6.47
CA ALA A 180 18.94 12.54 -6.55
C ALA A 180 19.97 13.58 -6.99
N ILE A 181 20.89 13.94 -6.09
CA ILE A 181 22.02 14.80 -6.43
C ILE A 181 22.88 13.98 -7.41
N PRO A 182 23.13 14.49 -8.62
CA PRO A 182 23.87 13.77 -9.66
C PRO A 182 25.31 13.45 -9.24
#